data_AF-A0A537SR70-F1
#
_entry.id   AF-A0A537SR70-F1
#
_cell.length_a   1.000
_cell.length_b   1.000
_cell.length_c   1.000
_cell.angle_alpha   90.00
_cell.angle_beta   90.00
_cell.angle_gamma   90.00
#
_symmetry.space_group_name_H-M   'P 1'
#
loop_
_entity.id
_entity.type
_entity.pdbx_description
1 polymer ?
#
loop_
_entity_poly.entity_id
_entity_poly.type
_entity_poly.pdbx_seq_one_letter_code
_entity_poly.pdbx_strand_id
1 'polypeptide(L)'
;MNWKMSASGVVTLLALLIGAPATDAADSADNLASPESFASIADTAARSAAMFTELGKVLTSPRCVNCHPAGDRPRQGEQGRLHQPPVERGADGHGLPAMRCSICHQQANFDPARVPGHPEWHLAPHDM
;
A
#
# COMPACT_ATOMS: atom_id res chain seq x y z
N MET A 1 -3.15 -19.20 -66.57
CA MET A 1 -3.48 -19.19 -65.12
C MET A 1 -2.68 -18.08 -64.49
N ASN A 2 -3.39 -17.18 -63.83
CA ASN A 2 -2.92 -15.93 -63.29
C ASN A 2 -2.37 -16.17 -61.88
N TRP A 3 -1.23 -15.59 -61.52
CA TRP A 3 -1.04 -14.91 -60.23
C TRP A 3 0.34 -14.21 -60.19
N LYS A 4 0.32 -12.88 -60.22
CA LYS A 4 1.44 -11.98 -59.89
C LYS A 4 1.62 -11.96 -58.38
N MET A 5 2.86 -11.91 -57.86
CA MET A 5 3.11 -11.27 -56.56
C MET A 5 4.49 -10.61 -56.56
N SER A 6 4.46 -9.28 -56.62
CA SER A 6 5.58 -8.38 -56.41
C SER A 6 6.01 -8.39 -54.95
N ALA A 7 7.31 -8.46 -54.68
CA ALA A 7 7.87 -8.25 -53.36
C ALA A 7 8.15 -6.75 -53.15
N SER A 8 7.38 -6.12 -52.28
CA SER A 8 7.71 -4.83 -51.66
C SER A 8 7.21 -4.90 -50.23
N GLY A 9 8.06 -4.65 -49.24
CA GLY A 9 7.63 -4.83 -47.86
C GLY A 9 8.68 -4.58 -46.80
N VAL A 10 9.14 -3.33 -46.72
CA VAL A 10 9.38 -2.56 -45.49
C VAL A 10 10.33 -3.15 -44.43
N VAL A 11 11.50 -2.50 -44.35
CA VAL A 11 12.50 -2.58 -43.30
C VAL A 11 11.92 -2.14 -41.94
N THR A 12 11.94 -3.08 -41.00
CA THR A 12 12.25 -2.96 -39.56
C THR A 12 11.90 -1.64 -38.85
N LEU A 13 10.78 -1.62 -38.11
CA LEU A 13 10.55 -0.68 -37.00
C LEU A 13 11.06 -1.32 -35.71
N LEU A 14 12.26 -0.93 -35.28
CA LEU A 14 12.86 -1.31 -34.01
C LEU A 14 12.14 -0.55 -32.88
N ALA A 15 11.33 -1.25 -32.10
CA ALA A 15 10.61 -0.68 -30.96
C ALA A 15 11.59 -0.23 -29.87
N LEU A 16 11.63 1.08 -29.62
CA LEU A 16 12.24 1.69 -28.43
C LEU A 16 11.44 1.24 -27.19
N LEU A 17 11.90 0.18 -26.53
CA LEU A 17 11.48 -0.17 -25.16
C LEU A 17 12.56 0.32 -24.20
N ILE A 18 12.63 1.64 -24.00
CA ILE A 18 13.35 2.20 -22.86
C ILE A 18 12.41 2.05 -21.67
N GLY A 19 12.69 1.06 -20.82
CA GLY A 19 12.01 0.92 -19.53
C GLY A 19 12.19 2.20 -18.74
N ALA A 20 11.08 2.86 -18.40
CA ALA A 20 11.10 3.92 -17.40
C ALA A 20 11.53 3.29 -16.06
N PRO A 21 12.48 3.87 -15.32
CA PRO A 21 12.74 3.43 -13.97
C PRO A 21 11.45 3.66 -13.16
N ALA A 22 10.92 2.59 -12.57
CA ALA A 22 9.94 2.72 -11.51
C ALA A 22 10.64 3.48 -10.38
N THR A 23 10.28 4.74 -10.18
CA THR A 23 10.62 5.45 -8.96
C THR A 23 9.84 4.76 -7.85
N ASP A 24 10.50 3.88 -7.09
CA ASP A 24 9.95 3.41 -5.83
C ASP A 24 9.68 4.64 -4.97
N ALA A 25 8.40 4.96 -4.79
CA ALA A 25 7.93 6.00 -3.88
C ALA A 25 8.09 5.51 -2.43
N ALA A 26 9.32 5.24 -2.02
CA ALA A 26 9.68 4.97 -0.64
C ALA A 26 10.14 6.30 0.00
N ASP A 27 9.21 7.24 0.19
CA ASP A 27 9.59 8.60 0.64
C ASP A 27 8.62 9.23 1.66
N SER A 28 7.88 8.41 2.42
CA SER A 28 6.85 8.94 3.35
C SER A 28 7.22 8.87 4.83
N ALA A 29 8.16 8.01 5.25
CA ALA A 29 8.47 7.86 6.68
C ALA A 29 9.58 8.81 7.17
N ASP A 30 10.55 9.16 6.33
CA ASP A 30 11.73 9.95 6.73
C ASP A 30 11.54 11.49 6.65
N ASN A 31 10.34 11.95 6.25
CA ASN A 31 10.06 13.37 6.00
C ASN A 31 8.93 13.95 6.89
N LEU A 32 8.72 13.40 8.09
CA LEU A 32 7.77 13.99 9.05
C LEU A 32 8.37 15.24 9.71
N ALA A 33 7.62 16.34 9.73
CA ALA A 33 7.99 17.53 10.48
C ALA A 33 7.95 17.25 11.99
N SER A 34 8.92 17.77 12.74
CA SER A 34 8.92 17.63 14.20
C SER A 34 7.81 18.49 14.83
N PRO A 35 7.23 18.09 15.98
CA PRO A 35 6.20 18.87 16.65
C PRO A 35 6.62 20.32 16.94
N GLU A 36 7.91 20.54 17.24
CA GLU A 36 8.47 21.86 17.57
C GLU A 36 8.44 22.82 16.38
N SER A 37 8.47 22.30 15.14
CA SER A 37 8.40 23.12 13.92
C SER A 37 7.10 23.92 13.81
N PHE A 38 6.04 23.47 14.49
CA PHE A 38 4.74 24.15 14.52
C PHE A 38 4.62 25.18 15.66
N ALA A 39 5.59 25.26 16.58
CA ALA A 39 5.50 26.10 17.78
C ALA A 39 5.47 27.61 17.48
N SER A 40 5.98 28.02 16.31
CA SER A 40 5.97 29.43 15.87
C SER A 40 4.59 29.92 15.41
N ILE A 41 3.64 29.02 15.14
CA ILE A 41 2.28 29.37 14.74
C ILE A 41 1.51 29.84 15.98
N ALA A 42 1.29 31.15 16.13
CA ALA A 42 0.67 31.72 17.33
C ALA A 42 -0.81 31.32 17.50
N ASP A 43 -1.58 31.35 16.42
CA ASP A 43 -2.99 30.99 16.44
C ASP A 43 -3.18 29.48 16.67
N THR A 44 -3.90 29.12 17.73
CA THR A 44 -4.06 27.73 18.15
C THR A 44 -4.84 26.89 17.14
N ALA A 45 -5.85 27.45 16.48
CA ALA A 45 -6.64 26.72 15.49
C ALA A 45 -5.79 26.42 14.25
N ALA A 46 -5.04 27.41 13.75
CA ALA A 46 -4.10 27.25 12.65
C ALA A 46 -2.99 26.25 12.96
N ARG A 47 -2.42 26.30 14.18
CA ARG A 47 -1.39 25.34 14.62
C ARG A 47 -1.93 23.91 14.66
N SER A 48 -3.14 23.73 15.20
CA SER A 48 -3.80 22.42 15.27
C SER A 48 -4.09 21.86 13.87
N ALA A 49 -4.58 22.70 12.95
CA ALA A 49 -4.84 22.30 11.56
C ALA A 49 -3.54 21.91 10.84
N ALA A 50 -2.45 22.63 11.06
CA ALA A 50 -1.14 22.30 10.49
C ALA A 50 -0.63 20.94 11.00
N MET A 51 -0.70 20.70 12.32
CA MET A 51 -0.33 19.41 12.91
C MET A 51 -1.20 18.26 12.41
N PHE A 52 -2.52 18.49 12.27
CA PHE A 52 -3.44 17.48 11.74
C PHE A 52 -3.14 17.15 10.27
N THR A 53 -2.76 18.16 9.48
CA THR A 53 -2.33 17.96 8.08
C THR A 53 -1.07 17.10 8.02
N GLU A 54 -0.10 17.35 8.91
CA GLU A 54 1.13 16.54 9.00
C GLU A 54 0.83 15.10 9.42
N LEU A 55 -0.03 14.92 10.43
CA LEU A 55 -0.52 13.61 10.85
C LEU A 55 -1.20 12.85 9.70
N GLY A 56 -1.88 13.58 8.81
CA GLY A 56 -2.49 13.04 7.60
C GLY A 56 -1.53 12.16 6.79
N LYS A 57 -0.25 12.52 6.68
CA LYS A 57 0.77 11.71 5.99
C LYS A 57 0.91 10.31 6.56
N VAL A 58 0.80 10.17 7.89
CA VAL A 58 0.83 8.87 8.58
C VAL A 58 -0.49 8.13 8.37
N LEU A 59 -1.62 8.80 8.59
CA LEU A 59 -2.94 8.17 8.49
C LEU A 59 -3.25 7.64 7.08
N THR A 60 -2.70 8.29 6.05
CA THR A 60 -2.84 7.85 4.65
C THR A 60 -1.71 6.94 4.17
N SER A 61 -0.73 6.64 5.02
CA SER A 61 0.38 5.74 4.65
C SER A 61 -0.14 4.33 4.36
N PRO A 62 0.44 3.60 3.39
CA PRO A 62 0.15 2.19 3.16
C PRO A 62 0.24 1.34 4.43
N ARG A 63 1.11 1.70 5.40
CA ARG A 63 1.20 0.99 6.68
C ARG A 63 -0.10 1.04 7.49
N CYS A 64 -0.86 2.14 7.40
CA CYS A 64 -2.14 2.30 8.07
C CYS A 64 -3.28 1.79 7.18
N VAL A 65 -3.40 2.29 5.96
CA VAL A 65 -4.58 2.03 5.11
C VAL A 65 -4.65 0.59 4.58
N ASN A 66 -3.55 -0.16 4.59
CA ASN A 66 -3.57 -1.57 4.20
C ASN A 66 -4.33 -2.46 5.21
N CYS A 67 -4.32 -2.09 6.49
CA CYS A 67 -5.05 -2.77 7.57
C CYS A 67 -6.39 -2.08 7.91
N HIS A 68 -6.61 -0.88 7.37
CA HIS A 68 -7.87 -0.13 7.46
C HIS A 68 -8.56 0.03 6.08
N PRO A 69 -8.82 -1.07 5.34
CA PRO A 69 -9.54 -0.97 4.08
C PRO A 69 -11.03 -0.72 4.33
N ALA A 70 -11.67 0.06 3.44
CA ALA A 70 -13.13 0.24 3.43
C ALA A 70 -13.90 -1.05 3.08
N GLY A 71 -13.23 -2.04 2.47
CA GLY A 71 -13.81 -3.34 2.16
C GLY A 71 -13.32 -4.43 3.12
N ASP A 72 -13.62 -5.69 2.80
CA ASP A 72 -13.24 -6.83 3.65
C ASP A 72 -11.85 -7.40 3.40
N ARG A 73 -11.13 -6.87 2.40
CA ARG A 73 -9.85 -7.46 1.98
C ARG A 73 -8.69 -6.56 2.36
N PRO A 74 -7.70 -7.08 3.13
CA PRO A 74 -6.48 -6.33 3.41
C PRO A 74 -5.70 -6.09 2.12
N ARG A 75 -4.85 -5.07 2.18
CA ARG A 75 -3.85 -4.79 1.15
C ARG A 75 -2.45 -5.03 1.71
N GLN A 76 -1.43 -5.04 0.86
CA GLN A 76 -0.05 -5.23 1.27
C GLN A 76 0.94 -4.46 0.40
N GLY A 77 2.05 -4.05 1.01
CA GLY A 77 3.11 -3.27 0.38
C GLY A 77 2.71 -1.84 0.02
N GLU A 78 3.65 -1.09 -0.53
CA GLU A 78 3.49 0.35 -0.81
C GLU A 78 2.44 0.64 -1.90
N GLN A 79 2.26 -0.29 -2.84
CA GLN A 79 1.29 -0.15 -3.93
C GLN A 79 -0.15 -0.49 -3.51
N GLY A 80 -0.36 -0.91 -2.26
CA GLY A 80 -1.70 -1.28 -1.76
C GLY A 80 -2.37 -2.41 -2.56
N ARG A 81 -1.59 -3.36 -3.09
CA ARG A 81 -2.15 -4.53 -3.78
C ARG A 81 -2.90 -5.41 -2.79
N LEU A 82 -3.87 -6.18 -3.26
CA LEU A 82 -4.61 -7.11 -2.39
C LEU A 82 -3.67 -8.10 -1.71
N HIS A 83 -3.98 -8.42 -0.45
CA HIS A 83 -3.22 -9.40 0.32
C HIS A 83 -3.15 -10.75 -0.40
N GLN A 84 -1.98 -11.40 -0.33
CA GLN A 84 -1.69 -12.72 -0.88
C GLN A 84 -1.01 -13.56 0.22
N PRO A 85 -1.56 -14.74 0.58
CA PRO A 85 -2.74 -15.39 -0.01
C PRO A 85 -4.06 -14.60 0.20
N PRO A 86 -5.09 -14.84 -0.63
CA PRO A 86 -6.35 -14.11 -0.52
C PRO A 86 -7.05 -14.42 0.80
N VAL A 87 -7.20 -13.39 1.64
CA VAL A 87 -7.93 -13.43 2.92
C VAL A 87 -9.03 -12.37 2.93
N GLU A 88 -10.00 -12.57 3.81
CA GLU A 88 -11.12 -11.65 4.07
C GLU A 88 -11.27 -11.46 5.58
N ARG A 89 -11.81 -10.30 5.98
CA ARG A 89 -11.99 -9.83 7.36
C ARG A 89 -12.61 -10.85 8.31
N GLY A 90 -13.64 -11.56 7.87
CA GLY A 90 -14.47 -12.38 8.77
C GLY A 90 -15.30 -11.53 9.73
N ALA A 91 -16.22 -12.17 10.45
CA ALA A 91 -17.18 -11.46 11.31
C ALA A 91 -16.54 -10.74 12.51
N ASP A 92 -15.36 -11.19 12.94
CA ASP A 92 -14.62 -10.67 14.09
C ASP A 92 -13.35 -9.90 13.68
N GLY A 93 -13.10 -9.71 12.38
CA GLY A 93 -11.90 -9.02 11.89
C GLY A 93 -10.61 -9.86 11.83
N HIS A 94 -10.65 -11.12 12.27
CA HIS A 94 -9.46 -11.98 12.42
C HIS A 94 -9.35 -13.06 11.31
N GLY A 95 -10.07 -12.90 10.21
CA GLY A 95 -10.07 -13.86 9.10
C GLY A 95 -11.30 -14.77 9.09
N LEU A 96 -11.57 -15.40 7.95
CA LEU A 96 -12.62 -16.42 7.84
C LEU A 96 -12.27 -17.68 8.66
N PRO A 97 -13.25 -18.51 9.07
CA PRO A 97 -12.98 -19.74 9.85
C PRO A 97 -11.97 -20.69 9.20
N ALA A 98 -11.96 -20.78 7.87
CA ALA A 98 -11.01 -21.62 7.12
C ALA A 98 -9.62 -20.98 6.94
N MET A 99 -9.47 -19.67 7.17
CA MET A 99 -8.23 -18.92 6.95
C MET A 99 -8.12 -17.76 7.94
N ARG A 100 -7.74 -18.10 9.18
CA ARG A 100 -7.51 -17.15 10.26
C ARG A 100 -6.17 -16.44 10.08
N CYS A 101 -6.10 -15.14 10.38
CA CYS A 101 -4.88 -14.35 10.25
C CYS A 101 -3.73 -14.91 11.08
N SER A 102 -4.04 -15.45 12.27
CA SER A 102 -3.07 -16.02 13.22
C SER A 102 -2.37 -17.29 12.75
N ILE A 103 -2.78 -17.87 11.61
CA ILE A 103 -2.04 -18.97 10.98
C ILE A 103 -0.67 -18.47 10.49
N CYS A 104 -0.59 -17.23 10.00
CA CYS A 104 0.64 -16.63 9.48
C CYS A 104 1.15 -15.49 10.38
N HIS A 105 0.27 -14.60 10.82
CA HIS A 105 0.62 -13.44 11.62
C HIS A 105 0.66 -13.82 13.10
N GLN A 106 1.87 -13.99 13.63
CA GLN A 106 2.09 -14.40 15.01
C GLN A 106 2.32 -13.19 15.93
N GLN A 107 2.74 -13.44 17.17
CA GLN A 107 2.98 -12.40 18.17
C GLN A 107 4.10 -11.41 17.79
N ALA A 108 5.05 -11.85 16.96
CA ALA A 108 6.19 -11.07 16.52
C ALA A 108 6.41 -11.24 15.02
N ASN A 109 7.16 -10.31 14.43
CA ASN A 109 7.54 -10.37 13.02
C ASN A 109 8.31 -11.66 12.73
N PHE A 110 7.97 -12.27 11.59
CA PHE A 110 8.71 -13.41 11.04
C PHE A 110 9.46 -12.96 9.79
N ASP A 111 10.71 -12.55 10.00
CA ASP A 111 11.56 -11.93 8.97
C ASP A 111 11.81 -12.83 7.75
N PRO A 112 12.03 -14.16 7.86
CA PRO A 112 12.32 -14.99 6.69
C PRO A 112 11.24 -14.95 5.61
N ALA A 113 9.96 -14.82 6.00
CA ALA A 113 8.84 -14.64 5.07
C ALA A 113 8.29 -13.21 5.05
N ARG A 114 8.92 -12.28 5.78
CA ARG A 114 8.49 -10.88 5.95
C ARG A 114 7.03 -10.74 6.38
N VAL A 115 6.59 -11.64 7.25
CA VAL A 115 5.23 -11.62 7.78
C VAL A 115 5.24 -10.77 9.06
N PRO A 116 4.52 -9.65 9.11
CA PRO A 116 4.42 -8.85 10.33
C PRO A 116 3.66 -9.59 11.42
N GLY A 117 3.98 -9.31 12.68
CA GLY A 117 3.30 -9.91 13.82
C GLY A 117 2.94 -8.89 14.88
N HIS A 118 1.83 -9.16 15.58
CA HIS A 118 1.34 -8.42 16.73
C HIS A 118 0.39 -9.33 17.53
N PRO A 119 0.37 -9.27 18.88
CA PRO A 119 -0.56 -10.08 19.68
C PRO A 119 -2.04 -9.89 19.31
N GLU A 120 -2.43 -8.67 18.97
CA GLU A 120 -3.80 -8.30 18.57
C GLU A 120 -3.93 -8.14 17.05
N TRP A 121 -3.42 -9.07 16.26
CA TRP A 121 -3.47 -8.95 14.80
C TRP A 121 -4.89 -9.17 14.24
N HIS A 122 -5.50 -8.10 13.72
CA HIS A 122 -6.79 -8.13 13.05
C HIS A 122 -6.94 -6.93 12.09
N LEU A 123 -7.96 -6.99 11.22
CA LEU A 123 -8.38 -5.82 10.45
C LEU A 123 -9.23 -4.87 11.29
N ALA A 124 -9.09 -3.56 11.08
CA ALA A 124 -9.85 -2.54 11.81
C ALA A 124 -11.35 -2.58 11.45
N PRO A 125 -12.30 -2.26 12.34
CA PRO A 125 -13.75 -2.36 12.08
C PRO A 125 -14.23 -1.66 10.79
N HIS A 126 -15.40 -2.05 10.28
CA HIS A 126 -16.01 -1.43 9.08
C HIS A 126 -16.46 0.00 9.33
N ASP A 127 -16.89 0.26 10.56
CA ASP A 127 -17.66 1.43 10.99
C ASP A 127 -16.78 2.66 11.28
N MET A 128 -15.52 2.67 10.79
CA MET A 128 -14.54 3.73 11.06
C MET A 128 -14.91 5.05 10.38
#